data_AF-A0A1I0U0Q4-F1
#
_entry.id   AF-A0A1I0U0Q4-F1
#
_cell.length_a   1.000
_cell.length_b   1.000
_cell.length_c   1.000
_cell.angle_alpha   90.00
_cell.angle_beta   90.00
_cell.angle_gamma   90.00
#
_symmetry.space_group_name_H-M   'P 1'
#
loop_
_entity.id
_entity.type
_entity.pdbx_description
1 polymer ?
#
loop_
_entity_poly.entity_id
_entity_poly.type
_entity_poly.pdbx_seq_one_letter_code
_entity_poly.pdbx_strand_id
1 'polypeptide(L)'
;MLLDLDKKEIKQMIEQERQSEHNVLFWELFMRRDPFQQVKVSYERDGEKKIFLVSQSMLLNLYSETAGRTIFFLDITEIEELTRRMHQSEKLELFGEMAAKAAHEIRDPLTVIHGFLAFMNENLAENEREQYHIPLLLKEIDRINAIVEDMLLIAKPSAPVLKETYMETIVQDLLSLLQHTFETEKIAVHVRLDRVPLWIDRNK
;
A
#
# COMPACT_ATOMS: atom_id res chain seq x y z
N MET A 1 -7.70 19.01 -29.27
CA MET A 1 -6.53 18.39 -29.95
C MET A 1 -6.50 16.95 -29.46
N LEU A 2 -6.49 15.95 -30.35
CA LEU A 2 -6.41 14.55 -29.93
C LEU A 2 -4.93 14.26 -29.65
N LEU A 3 -4.56 13.83 -28.44
CA LEU A 3 -3.18 13.45 -28.09
C LEU A 3 -2.13 14.57 -28.33
N ASP A 4 -2.53 15.84 -28.29
CA ASP A 4 -1.69 16.98 -28.70
C ASP A 4 -1.10 16.87 -30.11
N LEU A 5 -1.85 16.26 -31.03
CA LEU A 5 -1.47 16.12 -32.44
C LEU A 5 -2.33 16.98 -33.38
N ASP A 6 -1.72 17.45 -34.46
CA ASP A 6 -2.39 18.13 -35.56
C ASP A 6 -3.05 17.15 -36.55
N LYS A 7 -3.90 17.68 -37.44
CA LYS A 7 -4.67 16.86 -38.41
C LYS A 7 -3.78 16.11 -39.42
N LYS A 8 -2.58 16.63 -39.70
CA LYS A 8 -1.61 16.06 -40.65
C LYS A 8 -0.84 14.92 -40.01
N GLU A 9 -0.46 15.09 -38.75
CA GLU A 9 0.20 14.08 -37.91
C GLU A 9 -0.74 12.89 -37.65
N ILE A 10 -2.01 13.15 -37.33
CA ILE A 10 -3.02 12.08 -37.18
C ILE A 10 -3.16 11.27 -38.48
N LYS A 11 -3.17 11.92 -39.65
CA LYS A 11 -3.23 11.22 -40.94
C LYS A 11 -1.98 10.38 -41.22
N GLN A 12 -0.80 10.87 -40.87
CA GLN A 12 0.44 10.11 -41.03
C GLN A 12 0.50 8.91 -40.06
N MET A 13 0.05 9.10 -38.82
CA MET A 13 -0.04 8.00 -37.84
C MET A 13 -1.02 6.92 -38.26
N ILE A 14 -2.20 7.27 -38.79
CA ILE A 14 -3.15 6.27 -39.30
C ILE A 14 -2.52 5.39 -40.40
N GLU A 15 -1.65 5.98 -41.23
CA GLU A 15 -0.97 5.25 -42.31
C GLU A 15 0.21 4.41 -41.80
N GLN A 16 0.97 4.90 -40.82
CA GLN A 16 2.12 4.21 -40.23
C GLN A 16 1.72 3.11 -39.22
N GLU A 17 0.71 3.36 -38.39
CA GLU A 17 0.31 2.46 -37.31
C GLU A 17 -0.66 1.36 -37.75
N ARG A 18 -1.07 1.34 -39.03
CA ARG A 18 -1.78 0.20 -39.62
C ARG A 18 -0.94 -1.09 -39.62
N GLN A 19 0.36 -1.00 -39.29
CA GLN A 19 1.33 -2.09 -39.17
C GLN A 19 1.99 -2.17 -37.79
N SER A 20 1.55 -1.38 -36.80
CA SER A 20 2.11 -1.35 -35.44
C SER A 20 1.49 -2.43 -34.54
N GLU A 21 2.31 -3.10 -33.73
CA GLU A 21 1.84 -4.02 -32.66
C GLU A 21 1.40 -3.26 -31.39
N HIS A 22 1.66 -1.95 -31.31
CA HIS A 22 1.29 -1.13 -30.17
C HIS A 22 -0.08 -0.48 -30.39
N ASN A 23 -0.84 -0.25 -29.31
CA ASN A 23 -2.13 0.46 -29.35
C ASN A 23 -3.18 -0.14 -30.31
N VAL A 24 -3.09 -1.44 -30.63
CA VAL A 24 -3.96 -2.11 -31.63
C VAL A 24 -5.43 -1.84 -31.37
N LEU A 25 -5.90 -2.02 -30.13
CA LEU A 25 -7.31 -1.81 -29.78
C LEU A 25 -7.75 -0.34 -29.95
N PHE A 26 -6.86 0.63 -29.73
CA PHE A 26 -7.15 2.05 -29.95
C PHE A 26 -7.39 2.32 -31.44
N TRP A 27 -6.53 1.79 -32.30
CA TRP A 27 -6.65 1.95 -33.74
C TRP A 27 -7.81 1.16 -34.34
N GLU A 28 -8.09 -0.04 -33.84
CA GLU A 28 -9.28 -0.81 -34.22
C GLU A 28 -10.56 0.00 -33.95
N LEU A 29 -10.68 0.59 -32.76
CA LEU A 29 -11.82 1.44 -32.41
C LEU A 29 -11.89 2.70 -33.29
N PHE A 30 -10.75 3.32 -33.58
CA PHE A 30 -10.71 4.50 -34.45
C PHE A 30 -11.13 4.20 -35.90
N MET A 31 -10.76 3.02 -36.41
CA MET A 31 -11.07 2.59 -37.77
C MET A 31 -12.46 1.98 -37.91
N ARG A 32 -13.05 1.52 -36.81
CA ARG A 32 -14.38 0.91 -36.79
C ARG A 32 -15.45 1.86 -37.35
N ARG A 33 -16.35 1.32 -38.17
CA ARG A 33 -17.45 2.11 -38.78
C ARG A 33 -18.73 2.04 -37.98
N ASP A 34 -18.97 0.93 -37.29
CA ASP A 34 -20.16 0.75 -36.46
C ASP A 34 -20.10 1.65 -35.22
N PRO A 35 -21.22 2.25 -34.80
CA PRO A 35 -21.30 3.01 -33.56
C PRO A 35 -20.97 2.14 -32.35
N PHE A 36 -20.30 2.74 -31.37
CA PHE A 36 -20.02 2.13 -30.07
C PHE A 36 -20.01 3.22 -29.01
N GLN A 37 -20.27 2.86 -27.76
CA GLN A 37 -20.31 3.81 -26.65
C GLN A 37 -19.50 3.30 -25.48
N GLN A 38 -18.82 4.22 -24.82
CA GLN A 38 -18.15 4.01 -23.54
C GLN A 38 -17.16 2.85 -23.53
N VAL A 39 -16.43 2.65 -24.63
CA VAL A 39 -15.39 1.61 -24.69
C VAL A 39 -14.11 2.17 -24.10
N LYS A 40 -13.59 1.54 -23.04
CA LYS A 40 -12.30 1.87 -22.46
C LYS A 40 -11.18 1.31 -23.33
N VAL A 41 -10.16 2.12 -23.60
CA VAL A 41 -8.98 1.69 -24.34
C VAL A 41 -7.74 2.38 -23.80
N SER A 42 -6.65 1.62 -23.69
CA SER A 42 -5.35 2.19 -23.33
C SER A 42 -4.59 2.63 -24.58
N TYR A 43 -3.88 3.74 -24.45
CA TYR A 43 -2.96 4.24 -25.45
C TYR A 43 -1.64 4.57 -24.78
N GLU A 44 -0.54 4.00 -25.27
CA GLU A 44 0.81 4.17 -24.73
C GLU A 44 1.70 4.83 -25.78
N ARG A 45 2.43 5.87 -25.37
CA ARG A 45 3.38 6.60 -26.21
C ARG A 45 4.50 7.16 -25.36
N ASP A 46 5.74 7.02 -25.82
CA ASP A 46 6.94 7.57 -25.16
C ASP A 46 7.07 7.15 -23.67
N GLY A 47 6.56 5.96 -23.32
CA GLY A 47 6.53 5.42 -21.96
C GLY A 47 5.37 5.94 -21.09
N GLU A 48 4.58 6.90 -21.56
CA GLU A 48 3.36 7.34 -20.90
C GLU A 48 2.15 6.55 -21.37
N LYS A 49 1.40 6.01 -20.42
CA LYS A 49 0.15 5.27 -20.68
C LYS A 49 -1.05 6.09 -20.27
N LYS A 50 -1.96 6.32 -21.21
CA LYS A 50 -3.26 6.97 -21.00
C LYS A 50 -4.39 5.97 -21.18
N ILE A 51 -5.50 6.21 -20.49
CA ILE A 51 -6.74 5.45 -20.62
C ILE A 51 -7.82 6.39 -21.14
N PHE A 52 -8.39 6.04 -22.27
CA PHE A 52 -9.46 6.79 -22.91
C PHE A 52 -10.78 6.04 -22.80
N LEU A 53 -11.86 6.78 -22.53
CA LEU A 53 -13.22 6.34 -22.77
C LEU A 53 -13.65 6.85 -24.15
N VAL A 54 -13.90 5.94 -25.07
CA VAL A 54 -14.16 6.26 -26.49
C VAL A 54 -15.59 5.96 -26.85
N SER A 55 -16.23 6.92 -27.52
CA SER A 55 -17.58 6.78 -28.07
C SER A 55 -17.61 7.27 -29.50
N GLN A 56 -18.29 6.53 -30.37
CA GLN A 56 -18.53 6.88 -31.76
C GLN A 56 -20.02 6.98 -32.03
N SER A 57 -20.42 8.07 -32.69
CA SER A 57 -21.79 8.30 -33.15
C SER A 57 -21.83 8.68 -34.64
N MET A 58 -22.91 8.30 -35.32
CA MET A 58 -23.16 8.76 -36.68
C MET A 58 -23.70 10.18 -36.65
N LEU A 59 -23.21 11.02 -37.56
CA LEU A 59 -23.75 12.34 -37.83
C LEU A 59 -24.71 12.21 -39.00
N LEU A 60 -25.98 12.55 -38.80
CA LEU A 60 -27.01 12.52 -39.84
C LEU A 60 -27.28 13.94 -40.35
N ASN A 61 -27.57 14.09 -41.64
CA ASN A 61 -28.09 15.33 -42.21
C ASN A 61 -29.60 15.47 -41.95
N LEU A 62 -30.21 16.57 -42.43
CA LEU A 62 -31.64 16.83 -42.31
C LEU A 62 -32.54 15.83 -43.07
N TYR A 63 -31.94 15.01 -43.94
CA TYR A 63 -32.62 13.97 -44.72
C TYR A 63 -32.42 12.57 -44.13
N SER A 64 -31.90 12.46 -42.89
CA SER A 64 -31.57 11.20 -42.22
C SER A 64 -30.49 10.35 -42.91
N GLU A 65 -29.68 10.97 -43.77
CA GLU A 65 -28.55 10.31 -44.40
C GLU A 65 -27.27 10.56 -43.60
N THR A 66 -26.36 9.60 -43.60
CA THR A 66 -25.08 9.72 -42.89
C THR A 66 -24.21 10.81 -43.51
N ALA A 67 -24.15 11.95 -42.85
CA ALA A 67 -23.27 13.08 -43.18
C ALA A 67 -21.83 12.85 -42.72
N GLY A 68 -21.63 12.01 -41.69
CA GLY A 68 -20.31 11.70 -41.16
C GLY A 68 -20.34 10.88 -39.88
N ARG A 69 -19.23 10.91 -39.14
CA ARG A 69 -19.11 10.31 -37.81
C ARG A 69 -18.38 11.25 -36.87
N THR A 70 -18.76 11.20 -35.60
CA THR A 70 -18.04 11.88 -34.52
C THR A 70 -17.48 10.82 -33.59
N ILE A 71 -16.19 10.93 -33.28
CA ILE A 71 -15.53 10.09 -32.28
C ILE A 71 -15.08 11.01 -31.15
N PHE A 72 -15.48 10.67 -29.93
CA PHE A 72 -15.11 11.38 -28.72
C PHE A 72 -14.14 10.54 -27.91
N PHE A 73 -13.05 11.16 -27.46
CA PHE A 73 -12.04 10.57 -26.59
C PHE A 73 -12.05 11.38 -25.30
N LEU A 74 -12.42 10.73 -24.20
CA LEU A 74 -12.31 11.30 -22.86
C LEU A 74 -11.12 10.67 -22.16
N ASP A 75 -10.12 11.46 -21.80
CA ASP A 75 -9.04 10.99 -20.93
C ASP A 75 -9.61 10.74 -19.53
N ILE A 76 -9.56 9.49 -19.08
CA ILE A 76 -10.02 9.05 -17.77
C ILE A 76 -8.87 8.48 -16.93
N THR A 77 -7.62 8.75 -17.32
CA THR A 77 -6.42 8.16 -16.69
C THR A 77 -6.39 8.44 -15.19
N GLU A 78 -6.57 9.72 -14.80
CA GLU A 78 -6.57 10.12 -13.39
C GLU A 78 -7.72 9.46 -12.60
N ILE A 79 -8.91 9.36 -13.20
CA ILE A 79 -10.07 8.71 -12.56
C ILE A 79 -9.77 7.23 -12.31
N GLU A 80 -9.25 6.51 -13.31
CA GLU A 80 -8.91 5.08 -13.18
C GLU A 80 -7.79 4.85 -12.16
N GLU A 81 -6.79 5.75 -12.11
CA GLU A 81 -5.75 5.69 -11.09
C GLU A 81 -6.31 5.90 -9.68
N LEU A 82 -7.18 6.90 -9.50
CA LEU A 82 -7.83 7.16 -8.23
C LEU A 82 -8.71 5.98 -7.81
N THR A 83 -9.53 5.45 -8.71
CA THR A 83 -10.36 4.25 -8.44
C THR A 83 -9.49 3.04 -8.08
N ARG A 84 -8.36 2.83 -8.76
CA ARG A 84 -7.43 1.75 -8.42
C ARG A 84 -6.82 1.93 -7.03
N ARG A 85 -6.38 3.15 -6.70
CA ARG A 85 -5.81 3.47 -5.38
C ARG A 85 -6.87 3.31 -4.28
N MET A 86 -8.11 3.74 -4.53
CA MET A 86 -9.22 3.55 -3.59
C MET A 86 -9.47 2.05 -3.34
N HIS A 87 -9.60 1.23 -4.38
CA HIS A 87 -9.78 -0.21 -4.21
C HIS A 87 -8.59 -0.90 -3.53
N GLN A 88 -7.37 -0.43 -3.77
CA GLN A 88 -6.20 -0.92 -3.04
C GLN A 88 -6.28 -0.54 -1.56
N SER A 89 -6.70 0.69 -1.26
CA SER A 89 -6.90 1.16 0.12
C SER A 89 -7.98 0.34 0.84
N GLU A 90 -9.14 0.12 0.22
CA GLU A 90 -10.23 -0.70 0.77
C GLU A 90 -9.75 -2.14 1.06
N LYS A 91 -8.98 -2.73 0.14
CA LYS A 91 -8.39 -4.05 0.35
C LYS A 91 -7.43 -4.06 1.53
N LEU A 92 -6.56 -3.06 1.64
CA LEU A 92 -5.60 -2.95 2.74
C LEU A 92 -6.29 -2.75 4.09
N GLU A 93 -7.36 -1.95 4.13
CA GLU A 93 -8.18 -1.76 5.33
C GLU A 93 -8.80 -3.09 5.78
N LEU A 94 -9.41 -3.85 4.86
CA LEU A 94 -9.95 -5.18 5.15
C LEU A 94 -8.86 -6.14 5.63
N PHE A 95 -7.71 -6.17 4.98
CA PHE A 95 -6.56 -6.97 5.42
C PHE A 95 -6.11 -6.59 6.82
N GLY A 96 -6.11 -5.29 7.15
CA GLY A 96 -5.80 -4.78 8.47
C GLY A 96 -6.80 -5.26 9.51
N GLU A 97 -8.10 -5.13 9.26
CA GLU A 97 -9.13 -5.62 10.18
C GLU A 97 -9.02 -7.14 10.42
N MET A 98 -8.82 -7.92 9.34
CA MET A 98 -8.63 -9.36 9.43
C MET A 98 -7.36 -9.73 10.20
N ALA A 99 -6.25 -9.02 9.97
CA ALA A 99 -5.00 -9.25 10.67
C ALA A 99 -5.12 -8.91 12.17
N ALA A 100 -5.79 -7.81 12.51
CA ALA A 100 -6.04 -7.43 13.90
C ALA A 100 -6.91 -8.47 14.62
N LYS A 101 -7.96 -8.96 13.96
CA LYS A 101 -8.82 -10.01 14.49
C LYS A 101 -8.05 -11.32 14.71
N ALA A 102 -7.29 -11.77 13.71
CA ALA A 102 -6.46 -12.96 13.82
C ALA A 102 -5.42 -12.83 14.93
N ALA A 103 -4.77 -11.67 15.06
CA ALA A 103 -3.81 -11.41 16.12
C ALA A 103 -4.45 -11.49 17.53
N HIS A 104 -5.65 -10.93 17.71
CA HIS A 104 -6.41 -11.09 18.95
C HIS A 104 -6.75 -12.56 19.23
N GLU A 105 -7.26 -13.29 18.24
CA GLU A 105 -7.61 -14.70 18.39
C GLU A 105 -6.40 -15.62 18.64
N ILE A 106 -5.20 -15.25 18.20
CA ILE A 106 -3.94 -15.97 18.49
C ILE A 106 -3.40 -15.60 19.88
N ARG A 107 -3.49 -14.32 20.28
CA ARG A 107 -3.02 -13.86 21.59
C ARG A 107 -3.75 -14.54 22.73
N ASP A 108 -5.04 -14.78 22.59
CA ASP A 108 -5.87 -15.39 23.63
C ASP A 108 -5.35 -16.78 24.09
N PRO A 109 -5.20 -17.79 23.20
CA PRO A 109 -4.66 -19.09 23.59
C PRO A 109 -3.21 -19.00 24.07
N LEU A 110 -2.37 -18.12 23.48
CA LEU A 110 -0.99 -17.94 23.95
C LEU A 110 -0.93 -17.39 25.37
N THR A 111 -1.81 -16.46 25.72
CA THR A 111 -1.92 -15.90 27.08
C THR A 111 -2.23 -17.00 28.10
N VAL A 112 -3.17 -17.89 27.76
CA VAL A 112 -3.51 -19.03 28.62
C VAL A 112 -2.33 -19.99 28.77
N ILE A 113 -1.65 -20.35 27.66
CA ILE A 113 -0.47 -21.23 27.67
C ILE A 113 0.66 -20.62 28.50
N HIS A 114 0.97 -19.33 28.29
CA HIS A 114 1.96 -18.61 29.07
C HIS A 114 1.65 -18.67 30.57
N GLY A 115 0.40 -18.41 30.95
CA GLY A 115 -0.04 -18.46 32.35
C GLY A 115 0.20 -19.83 33.01
N PHE A 116 -0.12 -20.92 32.31
CA PHE A 116 0.16 -22.27 32.81
C PHE A 116 1.66 -22.56 32.93
N LEU A 117 2.46 -22.18 31.93
CA LEU A 117 3.90 -22.38 31.97
C LEU A 117 4.57 -21.55 33.07
N ALA A 118 4.13 -20.31 33.28
CA ALA A 118 4.63 -19.45 34.36
C ALA A 118 4.28 -20.04 35.73
N PHE A 119 3.03 -20.51 35.90
CA PHE A 119 2.62 -21.22 37.11
C PHE A 119 3.47 -22.47 37.37
N MET A 120 3.72 -23.30 36.35
CA MET A 120 4.61 -24.46 36.47
C MET A 120 6.05 -24.06 36.81
N ASN A 121 6.56 -22.98 36.21
CA ASN A 121 7.90 -22.47 36.46
C ASN A 121 8.09 -22.03 37.93
N GLU A 122 7.05 -21.46 38.54
CA GLU A 122 7.09 -21.03 39.94
C GLU A 122 6.95 -22.20 40.93
N ASN A 123 6.17 -23.24 40.58
CA ASN A 123 5.77 -24.29 41.52
C ASN A 123 6.53 -25.61 41.39
N LEU A 124 7.22 -25.87 40.27
CA LEU A 124 8.01 -27.08 40.08
C LEU A 124 9.43 -26.96 40.65
N ALA A 125 10.02 -28.09 41.03
CA ALA A 125 11.43 -28.15 41.37
C ALA A 125 12.32 -27.93 40.14
N GLU A 126 13.56 -27.48 40.33
CA GLU A 126 14.44 -27.06 39.23
C GLU A 126 14.75 -28.20 38.24
N ASN A 127 14.92 -29.43 38.74
CA ASN A 127 15.07 -30.63 37.93
C ASN A 127 13.84 -30.92 37.06
N GLU A 128 12.63 -30.65 37.56
CA GLU A 128 11.38 -30.83 36.81
C GLU A 128 11.23 -29.72 35.75
N ARG A 129 11.58 -28.47 36.07
CA ARG A 129 11.57 -27.37 35.10
C ARG A 129 12.52 -27.62 33.93
N GLU A 130 13.72 -28.12 34.20
CA GLU A 130 14.68 -28.52 33.17
C GLU A 130 14.15 -29.70 32.34
N GLN A 131 13.60 -30.72 32.99
CA GLN A 131 13.04 -31.89 32.31
C GLN A 131 11.92 -31.53 31.33
N TYR A 132 11.05 -30.58 31.71
CA TYR A 132 9.95 -30.12 30.87
C TYR A 132 10.32 -28.91 29.98
N HIS A 133 11.57 -28.46 30.02
CA HIS A 133 12.07 -27.30 29.26
C HIS A 133 11.20 -26.03 29.42
N ILE A 134 10.63 -25.80 30.61
CA ILE A 134 9.68 -24.70 30.86
C ILE A 134 10.25 -23.31 30.49
N PRO A 135 11.50 -22.95 30.86
CA PRO A 135 12.05 -21.64 30.49
C PRO A 135 12.18 -21.43 28.98
N LEU A 136 12.46 -22.50 28.22
CA LEU A 136 12.53 -22.43 26.76
C LEU A 136 11.14 -22.20 26.14
N LEU A 137 10.12 -22.90 26.63
CA LEU A 137 8.76 -22.74 26.16
C LEU A 137 8.22 -21.32 26.43
N LEU A 138 8.48 -20.77 27.62
CA LEU A 138 8.14 -19.39 27.95
C LEU A 138 8.77 -18.40 26.95
N LYS A 139 10.07 -18.57 26.66
CA LYS A 139 10.79 -17.74 25.68
C LYS A 139 10.17 -17.80 24.28
N GLU A 140 9.75 -18.98 23.82
CA GLU A 140 9.10 -19.10 22.50
C GLU A 140 7.70 -18.47 22.49
N ILE A 141 6.93 -18.56 23.58
CA ILE A 141 5.65 -17.87 23.68
C ILE A 141 5.82 -16.34 23.64
N ASP A 142 6.80 -15.81 24.36
CA ASP A 142 7.13 -14.37 24.31
C ASP A 142 7.53 -13.93 22.91
N ARG A 143 8.31 -14.74 22.20
CA ARG A 143 8.68 -14.49 20.81
C ARG A 143 7.47 -14.49 19.88
N ILE A 144 6.51 -15.40 20.06
CA ILE A 144 5.27 -15.40 19.26
C ILE A 144 4.41 -14.17 19.60
N ASN A 145 4.32 -13.79 20.87
CA ASN A 145 3.60 -12.58 21.29
C ASN A 145 4.16 -11.32 20.61
N ALA A 146 5.49 -11.20 20.50
CA ALA A 146 6.12 -10.10 19.77
C ALA A 146 5.72 -10.08 18.28
N ILE A 147 5.69 -11.25 17.61
CA ILE A 147 5.24 -11.35 16.21
C ILE A 147 3.76 -10.93 16.07
N VAL A 148 2.92 -11.32 17.02
CA VAL A 148 1.49 -10.95 17.05
C VAL A 148 1.31 -9.44 17.28
N GLU A 149 2.17 -8.82 18.07
CA GLU A 149 2.21 -7.36 18.26
C GLU A 149 2.63 -6.62 16.99
N ASP A 150 3.68 -7.08 16.31
CA ASP A 150 4.11 -6.53 15.01
C ASP A 150 2.98 -6.62 13.96
N MET A 151 2.25 -7.74 13.96
CA MET A 151 1.10 -7.94 13.08
C MET A 151 -0.02 -6.92 13.35
N LEU A 152 -0.27 -6.57 14.62
CA LEU A 152 -1.25 -5.54 15.01
C LEU A 152 -0.82 -4.12 14.61
N LEU A 153 0.49 -3.84 14.67
CA LEU A 153 1.04 -2.56 14.24
C LEU A 153 0.81 -2.31 12.74
N ILE A 154 0.98 -3.36 11.93
CA ILE A 154 0.73 -3.31 10.48
C ILE A 154 -0.78 -3.22 10.20
N ALA A 155 -1.59 -3.90 11.00
CA ALA A 155 -3.04 -4.01 10.83
C ALA A 155 -3.82 -2.69 11.03
N LYS A 156 -3.29 -1.76 11.82
CA LYS A 156 -3.88 -0.43 12.02
C LYS A 156 -3.02 0.66 11.36
N PRO A 157 -3.29 1.02 10.10
CA PRO A 157 -2.86 2.31 9.58
C PRO A 157 -3.75 3.40 10.20
N SER A 158 -3.65 3.63 11.51
CA SER A 158 -4.17 4.86 12.09
C SER A 158 -3.39 6.04 11.47
N ALA A 159 -4.11 7.10 11.10
CA ALA A 159 -3.48 8.34 10.70
C ALA A 159 -2.51 8.76 11.82
N PRO A 160 -1.24 9.04 11.49
CA PRO A 160 -0.25 9.29 12.52
C PRO A 160 -0.69 10.46 13.39
N VAL A 161 -0.78 10.24 14.70
CA VAL A 161 -1.11 11.33 15.63
C VAL A 161 0.18 12.05 15.96
N LEU A 162 0.57 12.94 15.05
CA LEU A 162 1.78 13.72 15.19
C LEU A 162 1.67 14.63 16.41
N LYS A 163 2.60 14.45 17.35
CA LYS A 163 2.81 15.39 18.45
C LYS A 163 4.15 16.07 18.27
N GLU A 164 4.18 17.36 18.59
CA GLU A 164 5.44 18.09 18.73
C GLU A 164 6.24 17.48 19.89
N THR A 165 7.46 17.06 19.59
CA THR A 165 8.45 16.59 20.57
C THR A 165 9.80 17.15 20.17
N TYR A 166 10.80 16.95 21.02
CA TYR A 166 12.15 17.42 20.75
C TYR A 166 13.11 16.25 20.57
N MET A 167 14.09 16.43 19.68
CA MET A 167 15.12 15.42 19.40
C MET A 167 15.87 15.01 20.68
N GLU A 168 16.16 15.96 21.57
CA GLU A 168 16.84 15.66 22.83
C GLU A 168 16.10 14.63 23.68
N THR A 169 14.76 14.74 23.77
CA THR A 169 13.93 13.85 24.59
C THR A 169 14.00 12.41 24.10
N ILE A 170 13.92 12.21 22.78
CA ILE A 170 13.95 10.87 22.17
C ILE A 170 15.30 10.20 22.40
N VAL A 171 16.38 10.96 22.18
CA VAL A 171 17.73 10.44 22.38
C VAL A 171 17.97 10.12 23.85
N GLN A 172 17.47 10.93 24.79
CA GLN A 172 17.57 10.64 26.21
C GLN A 172 16.83 9.36 26.61
N ASP A 173 15.60 9.17 26.12
CA ASP A 173 14.80 7.96 26.37
C ASP A 173 15.54 6.71 25.86
N LEU A 174 16.12 6.75 24.65
CA LEU A 174 16.91 5.65 24.09
C LEU A 174 18.19 5.37 24.87
N LEU A 175 18.91 6.42 25.31
CA LEU A 175 20.12 6.24 26.12
C LEU A 175 19.81 5.58 27.47
N SER A 176 18.66 5.91 28.06
CA SER A 176 18.22 5.29 29.32
C SER A 176 17.96 3.78 29.18
N LEU A 177 17.37 3.36 28.06
CA LEU A 177 17.12 1.95 27.74
C LEU A 177 18.41 1.15 27.60
N LEU A 178 19.47 1.79 27.11
CA LEU A 178 20.78 1.16 26.85
C LEU A 178 21.79 1.37 27.97
N GLN A 179 21.42 2.07 29.05
CA GLN A 179 22.32 2.48 30.11
C GLN A 179 23.05 1.28 30.74
N HIS A 180 22.34 0.19 31.00
CA HIS A 180 22.93 -1.02 31.56
C HIS A 180 23.99 -1.64 30.64
N THR A 181 23.78 -1.62 29.33
CA THR A 181 24.75 -2.12 28.34
C THR A 181 26.00 -1.25 28.32
N PHE A 182 25.85 0.07 28.36
CA PHE A 182 26.98 1.01 28.40
C PHE A 182 27.82 0.85 29.65
N GLU A 183 27.19 0.64 30.81
CA GLU A 183 27.88 0.40 32.09
C GLU A 183 28.64 -0.94 32.09
N THR A 184 28.01 -2.00 31.57
CA THR A 184 28.61 -3.35 31.51
C THR A 184 29.84 -3.38 30.59
N GLU A 185 29.74 -2.74 29.42
CA GLU A 185 30.82 -2.74 28.42
C GLU A 185 31.80 -1.56 28.57
N LYS A 186 31.63 -0.72 29.59
CA LYS A 186 32.44 0.48 29.85
C LYS A 186 32.52 1.43 28.65
N ILE A 187 31.40 1.63 27.96
CA ILE A 187 31.29 2.51 26.79
C ILE A 187 30.91 3.92 27.26
N ALA A 188 31.73 4.91 26.91
CA ALA A 188 31.43 6.32 27.13
C ALA A 188 30.66 6.89 25.94
N VAL A 189 29.45 7.41 26.18
CA VAL A 189 28.60 8.02 25.15
C VAL A 189 28.54 9.53 25.36
N HIS A 190 28.90 10.30 24.33
CA HIS A 190 28.79 11.75 24.32
C HIS A 190 27.77 12.19 23.28
N VAL A 191 26.73 12.90 23.71
CA VAL A 191 25.67 13.40 22.84
C VAL A 191 25.76 14.92 22.74
N ARG A 192 25.79 15.44 21.52
CA ARG A 192 25.62 16.87 21.20
C ARG A 192 24.46 16.98 20.22
N LEU A 193 23.40 17.63 20.66
CA LEU A 193 22.20 17.83 19.87
C LEU A 193 21.80 19.30 19.93
N ASP A 194 21.36 19.80 18.78
CA ASP A 194 20.64 21.06 18.71
C ASP A 194 19.18 20.82 19.08
N ARG A 195 18.53 21.84 19.66
CA ARG A 195 17.12 21.76 20.04
C ARG A 195 16.25 21.88 18.81
N VAL A 196 15.84 20.73 18.27
CA VAL A 196 15.05 20.64 17.04
C VAL A 196 13.65 20.10 17.36
N PRO A 197 12.57 20.86 17.09
CA PRO A 197 11.22 20.36 17.20
C PRO A 197 10.94 19.38 16.06
N LEU A 198 10.29 18.27 16.40
CA LEU A 198 9.92 17.18 15.50
C LEU A 198 8.44 16.87 15.68
N TRP A 199 7.80 16.54 14.56
CA TRP A 199 6.43 16.04 14.54
C TRP A 199 6.49 14.52 14.36
N ILE A 200 6.16 13.78 15.41
CA ILE A 200 6.31 12.32 15.42
C ILE A 200 5.07 11.70 16.01
N ASP A 201 4.68 10.55 15.46
CA ASP A 201 3.69 9.70 16.09
C ASP A 201 4.39 8.92 17.21
N ARG A 202 3.92 9.07 18.45
CA ARG A 202 4.48 8.33 19.60
C ARG A 202 3.92 6.91 19.73
N ASN A 203 2.94 6.55 18.90
CA ASN A 203 2.30 5.24 18.92
C ASN A 203 2.84 4.28 17.83
N LYS A 204 3.88 4.70 17.10
CA LYS A 204 4.58 3.94 16.05
C LYS A 204 6.08 4.16 16.17
#